data_AF-A0A956TR86-F1
#
_entry.id   AF-A0A956TR86-F1
#
_cell.length_a   1.000
_cell.length_b   1.000
_cell.length_c   1.000
_cell.angle_alpha   90.00
_cell.angle_beta   90.00
_cell.angle_gamma   90.00
#
_symmetry.space_group_name_H-M   'P 1'
#
loop_
_entity.id
_entity.type
_entity.pdbx_description
1 polymer ?
#
loop_
_entity_poly.entity_id
_entity_poly.type
_entity_poly.pdbx_seq_one_letter_code
_entity_poly.pdbx_strand_id
1 'polypeptide(L)'
;MFFGITAAGLIFHYVFGASALGCLAVGSVGSFVLLTIGQEPLVRYLTLSALLFAIGMYGMVRSRNAVRVLMSIELMLNAVNLNLIAFARYIDPGAVKGQLFAIFILTVAAAEAAVGLAIVLSVYRTTQTVDMNKFNLLRW
;
A
#
# COMPACT_ATOMS: atom_id res chain seq x y z
N MET A 1 5.68 -20.48 20.21
CA MET A 1 5.67 -19.18 19.51
C MET A 1 4.95 -19.23 18.16
N PHE A 2 5.06 -20.31 17.36
CA PHE A 2 4.35 -20.49 16.08
C PHE A 2 2.82 -20.71 16.18
N PHE A 3 2.31 -21.25 17.30
CA PHE A 3 0.87 -21.55 17.47
C PHE A 3 -0.04 -20.30 17.57
N GLY A 4 0.50 -19.13 17.92
CA GLY A 4 -0.31 -17.91 18.09
C GLY A 4 -0.71 -17.22 16.77
N ILE A 5 0.03 -17.46 15.69
CA ILE A 5 -0.16 -16.78 14.40
C ILE A 5 -1.41 -17.32 13.67
N THR A 6 -1.74 -18.60 13.86
CA THR A 6 -2.94 -19.23 13.30
C THR A 6 -4.23 -18.68 13.92
N ALA A 7 -4.21 -18.26 15.19
CA ALA A 7 -5.38 -17.68 15.87
C ALA A 7 -5.72 -16.27 15.37
N ALA A 8 -4.72 -15.46 14.99
CA ALA A 8 -4.94 -14.14 14.38
C ALA A 8 -5.53 -14.24 12.96
N GLY A 9 -5.15 -15.29 12.20
CA GLY A 9 -5.76 -15.59 10.90
C GLY A 9 -7.26 -15.93 11.01
N LEU A 10 -7.68 -16.56 12.11
CA LEU A 10 -9.08 -16.88 12.38
C LEU A 10 -9.93 -15.62 12.62
N ILE A 11 -9.37 -14.60 13.28
CA ILE A 11 -10.02 -13.31 13.52
C ILE A 11 -10.17 -12.51 12.21
N PHE A 12 -9.17 -12.57 11.33
CA PHE A 12 -9.22 -11.91 10.02
C PHE A 12 -10.25 -12.58 9.07
N HIS A 13 -10.42 -13.91 9.17
CA HIS A 13 -11.46 -14.65 8.44
C HIS A 13 -12.87 -14.26 8.91
N TYR A 14 -13.05 -13.96 10.20
CA TYR A 14 -14.33 -13.53 10.78
C TYR A 14 -14.73 -12.09 10.40
N VAL A 15 -13.77 -11.21 10.11
CA VAL A 15 -14.01 -9.79 9.81
C VAL A 15 -14.12 -9.48 8.30
N PHE A 16 -13.38 -10.19 7.44
CA PHE A 16 -13.24 -9.81 6.02
C PHE A 16 -13.93 -10.72 5.00
N GLY A 17 -14.54 -11.85 5.40
CA GLY A 17 -15.22 -12.75 4.45
C GLY A 17 -14.29 -13.21 3.32
N ALA A 18 -13.01 -13.43 3.62
CA ALA A 18 -11.99 -13.74 2.62
C ALA A 18 -11.89 -15.26 2.38
N SER A 19 -11.85 -15.66 1.11
CA SER A 19 -11.57 -17.02 0.65
C SER A 19 -10.33 -17.62 1.34
N ALA A 20 -10.31 -18.95 1.57
CA ALA A 20 -9.23 -19.69 2.23
C ALA A 20 -7.79 -19.33 1.77
N LEU A 21 -7.62 -18.93 0.50
CA LEU A 21 -6.36 -18.45 -0.06
C LEU A 21 -5.81 -17.18 0.62
N GLY A 22 -6.69 -16.27 1.08
CA GLY A 22 -6.32 -15.03 1.76
C GLY A 22 -5.83 -15.25 3.19
N CYS A 23 -6.39 -16.25 3.89
CA CYS A 23 -5.94 -16.61 5.24
C CYS A 23 -4.53 -17.24 5.22
N LEU A 24 -4.24 -18.08 4.22
CA LEU A 24 -2.91 -18.66 3.98
C LEU A 24 -1.86 -17.58 3.69
N ALA A 25 -2.17 -16.63 2.80
CA ALA A 25 -1.25 -15.53 2.48
C ALA A 25 -0.93 -14.65 3.71
N VAL A 26 -1.94 -14.28 4.50
CA VAL A 26 -1.74 -13.47 5.72
C VAL A 26 -0.95 -14.24 6.79
N GLY A 27 -1.18 -15.56 6.94
CA GLY A 27 -0.40 -16.42 7.83
C GLY A 27 1.07 -16.55 7.43
N SER A 28 1.37 -16.72 6.14
CA SER A 28 2.74 -16.76 5.61
C SER A 28 3.47 -15.42 5.81
N VAL A 29 2.78 -14.30 5.56
CA VAL A 29 3.31 -12.95 5.79
C VAL A 29 3.56 -12.70 7.28
N GLY A 30 2.66 -13.12 8.16
CA GLY A 30 2.84 -13.00 9.62
C GLY A 30 4.06 -13.78 10.13
N SER A 31 4.29 -14.98 9.60
CA SER A 31 5.48 -15.79 9.91
C SER A 31 6.78 -15.15 9.38
N PHE A 32 6.75 -14.58 8.17
CA PHE A 32 7.88 -13.85 7.58
C PHE A 32 8.24 -12.58 8.37
N VAL A 33 7.23 -11.81 8.81
CA VAL A 33 7.43 -10.62 9.65
C VAL A 33 8.04 -10.99 10.99
N LEU A 34 7.55 -12.06 11.65
CA LEU A 34 8.05 -12.51 12.94
C LEU A 34 9.53 -12.96 12.85
N LEU A 35 9.92 -13.62 11.76
CA LEU A 35 11.31 -13.98 11.47
C LEU A 35 12.21 -12.74 11.26
N THR A 36 11.65 -11.63 10.80
CA THR A 36 12.39 -10.38 10.54
C THR A 36 12.66 -9.57 11.82
N ILE A 37 11.95 -9.82 12.94
CA ILE A 37 12.08 -9.04 14.19
C ILE A 37 13.46 -9.22 14.84
N GLY A 38 14.17 -10.32 14.56
CA GLY A 38 15.54 -10.55 15.02
C GLY A 38 16.65 -10.00 14.11
N GLN A 39 16.31 -9.46 12.93
CA GLN A 39 17.27 -9.04 11.90
C GLN A 39 17.76 -7.59 12.11
N GLU A 40 18.80 -7.20 11.37
CA GLU A 40 19.30 -5.82 11.30
C GLU A 40 18.17 -4.80 11.06
N PRO A 41 18.25 -3.59 11.67
CA PRO A 41 17.18 -2.59 11.57
C PRO A 41 16.83 -2.21 10.13
N LEU A 42 17.80 -2.23 9.21
CA LEU A 42 17.58 -1.98 7.79
C LEU A 42 16.59 -2.99 7.17
N VAL A 43 16.80 -4.28 7.41
CA VAL A 43 15.97 -5.35 6.83
C VAL A 43 14.52 -5.21 7.30
N ARG A 44 14.29 -4.76 8.55
CA ARG A 44 12.94 -4.53 9.08
C ARG A 44 12.19 -3.45 8.30
N TYR A 45 12.85 -2.33 7.99
CA TYR A 45 12.24 -1.24 7.21
C TYR A 45 12.02 -1.63 5.74
N LEU A 46 12.95 -2.39 5.15
CA LEU A 46 12.79 -2.91 3.78
C LEU A 46 11.62 -3.89 3.67
N THR A 47 11.51 -4.83 4.62
CA THR A 47 10.38 -5.76 4.67
C THR A 47 9.06 -5.04 4.87
N LEU A 48 9.01 -4.04 5.77
CA LEU A 48 7.80 -3.25 6.01
C LEU A 48 7.38 -2.47 4.76
N SER A 49 8.31 -1.78 4.10
CA SER A 49 8.01 -1.04 2.86
C SER A 49 7.56 -1.97 1.73
N ALA A 50 8.21 -3.13 1.55
CA ALA A 50 7.78 -4.11 0.55
C ALA A 50 6.35 -4.63 0.81
N LEU A 51 5.99 -4.88 2.08
CA LEU A 51 4.64 -5.30 2.45
C LEU A 51 3.59 -4.21 2.20
N LEU A 52 3.89 -2.97 2.59
CA LEU A 52 2.99 -1.84 2.34
C LEU A 52 2.78 -1.62 0.83
N PHE A 53 3.84 -1.74 0.03
CA PHE A 53 3.75 -1.65 -1.42
C PHE A 53 2.89 -2.76 -2.01
N ALA A 54 3.07 -4.01 -1.57
CA ALA A 54 2.27 -5.14 -2.02
C ALA A 54 0.79 -5.00 -1.63
N ILE A 55 0.48 -4.52 -0.43
CA ILE A 55 -0.89 -4.22 0.01
C ILE A 55 -1.51 -3.12 -0.85
N GLY A 56 -0.76 -2.07 -1.15
CA GLY A 56 -1.20 -0.99 -2.04
C GLY A 56 -1.49 -1.51 -3.45
N MET A 57 -0.59 -2.32 -4.02
CA MET A 57 -0.80 -2.95 -5.33
C MET A 57 -2.03 -3.86 -5.35
N TYR A 58 -2.21 -4.69 -4.32
CA TYR A 58 -3.40 -5.53 -4.18
C TYR A 58 -4.68 -4.69 -4.07
N GLY A 59 -4.65 -3.63 -3.26
CA GLY A 59 -5.73 -2.66 -3.11
C GLY A 59 -6.10 -2.00 -4.43
N MET A 60 -5.11 -1.58 -5.22
CA MET A 60 -5.29 -0.95 -6.52
C MET A 60 -6.04 -1.87 -7.50
N VAL A 61 -5.61 -3.12 -7.65
CA VAL A 61 -6.20 -4.08 -8.60
C VAL A 61 -7.62 -4.52 -8.17
N ARG A 62 -7.87 -4.63 -6.86
CA ARG A 62 -9.17 -5.12 -6.36
C ARG A 62 -10.23 -4.02 -6.19
N SER A 63 -9.82 -2.76 -6.24
CA SER A 63 -10.71 -1.62 -6.02
C SER A 63 -11.66 -1.41 -7.18
N ARG A 64 -12.98 -1.42 -6.89
CA ARG A 64 -14.02 -1.00 -7.83
C ARG A 64 -14.34 0.49 -7.76
N ASN A 65 -13.95 1.15 -6.67
CA ASN A 65 -14.19 2.57 -6.46
C ASN A 65 -12.97 3.36 -6.87
N ALA A 66 -13.14 4.39 -7.69
CA ALA A 66 -12.03 5.22 -8.16
C ALA A 66 -11.24 5.89 -7.02
N VAL A 67 -11.92 6.37 -5.98
CA VAL A 67 -11.28 6.95 -4.78
C VAL A 67 -10.41 5.92 -4.04
N ARG A 68 -10.81 4.64 -4.03
CA ARG A 68 -10.05 3.58 -3.35
C ARG A 68 -8.77 3.23 -4.12
N VAL A 69 -8.80 3.35 -5.45
CA VAL A 69 -7.59 3.25 -6.30
C VAL A 69 -6.61 4.37 -5.96
N LEU A 70 -7.07 5.63 -5.87
CA LEU A 70 -6.21 6.77 -5.50
C LEU A 70 -5.56 6.58 -4.11
N MET A 71 -6.33 6.16 -3.09
CA MET A 71 -5.76 5.82 -1.78
C MET A 71 -4.71 4.70 -1.84
N SER A 72 -4.90 3.71 -2.72
CA SER A 72 -3.96 2.61 -2.86
C SER A 72 -2.64 3.07 -3.48
N ILE A 73 -2.70 4.01 -4.43
CA ILE A 73 -1.50 4.63 -5.03
C ILE A 73 -0.74 5.44 -3.98
N GLU A 74 -1.43 6.23 -3.14
CA GLU A 74 -0.81 6.97 -2.03
C GLU A 74 -0.08 6.02 -1.06
N LEU A 75 -0.68 4.87 -0.74
CA LEU A 75 -0.06 3.86 0.11
C LEU A 75 1.23 3.29 -0.53
N MET A 76 1.24 3.08 -1.84
CA MET A 76 2.42 2.62 -2.59
C MET A 76 3.52 3.68 -2.58
N LEU A 77 3.19 4.96 -2.81
CA LEU A 77 4.17 6.06 -2.77
C LEU A 77 4.77 6.24 -1.37
N ASN A 78 3.97 6.06 -0.32
CA ASN A 78 4.47 6.11 1.06
C ASN A 78 5.42 4.93 1.37
N ALA A 79 5.16 3.75 0.82
CA ALA A 79 6.06 2.61 0.93
C ALA A 79 7.42 2.87 0.27
N VAL A 80 7.43 3.50 -0.92
CA VAL A 80 8.67 3.92 -1.60
C VAL A 80 9.43 4.95 -0.77
N ASN A 81 8.74 5.92 -0.15
CA ASN A 81 9.37 6.89 0.75
C ASN A 81 10.03 6.24 1.97
N LEU A 82 9.38 5.27 2.61
CA LEU A 82 9.95 4.53 3.72
C LEU A 82 11.22 3.77 3.30
N ASN A 83 11.19 3.13 2.13
CA ASN A 83 12.33 2.40 1.59
C ASN A 83 13.53 3.35 1.33
N LEU A 84 13.26 4.51 0.72
CA LEU A 84 14.28 5.50 0.43
C LEU A 84 14.92 6.09 1.70
N ILE A 85 14.12 6.45 2.70
CA ILE A 85 14.62 6.98 3.98
C ILE A 85 15.45 5.91 4.71
N ALA A 86 15.04 4.65 4.65
CA ALA A 86 15.78 3.54 5.24
C ALA A 86 17.16 3.35 4.59
N PHE A 87 17.25 3.40 3.25
CA PHE A 87 18.53 3.35 2.55
C PHE A 87 19.40 4.57 2.82
N ALA A 88 18.82 5.77 2.80
CA ALA A 88 19.55 6.99 3.05
C ALA A 88 20.22 6.99 4.44
N ARG A 89 19.53 6.47 5.44
CA ARG A 89 20.07 6.36 6.80
C ARG A 89 21.19 5.33 6.94
N TYR A 90 21.28 4.34 6.04
CA TYR A 90 22.30 3.29 6.10
C TYR A 90 23.52 3.59 5.22
N ILE A 91 23.32 4.25 4.08
CA ILE A 91 24.40 4.59 3.13
C ILE A 91 25.17 5.83 3.57
N ASP A 92 24.47 6.90 3.98
CA ASP A 92 25.11 8.17 4.30
C ASP A 92 24.35 8.91 5.42
N PRO A 93 24.57 8.52 6.69
CA PRO A 93 23.81 9.05 7.84
C PRO A 93 23.95 10.57 8.04
N GLY A 94 25.05 11.15 7.55
CA GLY A 94 25.33 12.59 7.65
C GLY A 94 24.71 13.42 6.53
N ALA A 95 24.41 12.80 5.38
CA ALA A 95 23.81 13.48 4.25
C ALA A 95 22.28 13.39 4.27
N VAL A 96 21.60 14.53 4.39
CA VAL A 96 20.12 14.61 4.42
C VAL A 96 19.44 14.43 3.05
N LYS A 97 20.14 13.85 2.07
CA LYS A 97 19.69 13.75 0.67
C LYS A 97 18.42 12.92 0.51
N GLY A 98 18.35 11.75 1.16
CA GLY A 98 17.18 10.88 1.04
C GLY A 98 15.93 11.43 1.73
N GLN A 99 16.10 12.16 2.83
CA GLN A 99 14.95 12.83 3.48
C GLN A 99 14.42 13.98 2.62
N LEU A 100 15.31 14.78 2.01
CA LEU A 100 14.93 15.82 1.06
C LEU A 100 14.16 15.25 -0.13
N PHE A 101 14.65 14.16 -0.73
CA PHE A 101 13.96 13.52 -1.85
C PHE A 101 12.60 12.93 -1.44
N ALA A 102 12.47 12.37 -0.23
CA ALA A 102 11.18 11.90 0.28
C ALA A 102 10.16 13.05 0.43
N ILE A 103 10.59 14.23 0.85
CA ILE A 103 9.72 15.42 0.89
C ILE A 103 9.26 15.80 -0.51
N PHE A 104 10.15 15.78 -1.51
CA PHE A 104 9.75 16.04 -2.90
C PHE A 104 8.71 15.02 -3.38
N ILE A 105 8.88 13.73 -3.11
CA ILE A 105 7.88 12.71 -3.46
C ILE A 105 6.54 13.01 -2.76
N LEU A 106 6.55 13.38 -1.47
CA LEU A 106 5.31 13.73 -0.75
C LEU A 106 4.59 14.94 -1.38
N THR A 107 5.33 15.95 -1.82
CA THR A 107 4.72 17.11 -2.51
C THR A 107 4.13 16.74 -3.86
N VAL A 108 4.80 15.88 -4.63
CA VAL A 108 4.29 15.38 -5.92
C VAL A 108 3.06 14.49 -5.70
N ALA A 109 3.07 13.61 -4.71
CA ALA A 109 1.94 12.78 -4.33
C ALA A 109 0.71 13.64 -3.96
N ALA A 110 0.90 14.68 -3.15
CA ALA A 110 -0.18 15.61 -2.82
C ALA A 110 -0.76 16.30 -4.06
N ALA A 111 0.07 16.69 -5.02
CA ALA A 111 -0.37 17.27 -6.29
C ALA A 111 -1.13 16.23 -7.16
N GLU A 112 -0.63 15.00 -7.25
CA GLU A 112 -1.27 13.90 -7.96
C GLU A 112 -2.65 13.57 -7.37
N ALA A 113 -2.76 13.43 -6.05
CA ALA A 113 -4.01 13.15 -5.36
C ALA A 113 -5.06 14.26 -5.59
N ALA A 114 -4.64 15.52 -5.60
CA ALA A 114 -5.53 16.65 -5.89
C ALA A 114 -6.08 16.59 -7.33
N VAL A 115 -5.21 16.34 -8.30
CA VAL A 115 -5.59 16.18 -9.72
C VAL A 115 -6.48 14.94 -9.91
N GLY A 116 -6.11 13.81 -9.32
CA GLY A 116 -6.86 12.56 -9.38
C GLY A 116 -8.27 12.70 -8.81
N LEU A 117 -8.41 13.34 -7.64
CA LEU A 117 -9.71 13.57 -7.02
C LEU A 117 -10.56 14.55 -7.85
N ALA A 118 -9.94 15.58 -8.44
CA ALA A 118 -10.65 16.51 -9.32
C ALA A 118 -11.23 15.80 -10.56
N ILE A 119 -10.47 14.89 -11.17
CA ILE A 119 -10.94 14.05 -12.28
C ILE A 119 -12.10 13.16 -11.83
N VAL A 120 -11.96 12.47 -10.69
CA VAL A 120 -13.03 11.61 -10.14
C VAL A 120 -14.31 12.40 -9.89
N LEU A 121 -14.20 13.62 -9.35
CA LEU A 121 -15.35 14.48 -9.09
C LEU A 121 -15.99 14.99 -10.38
N SER A 122 -15.18 15.34 -11.40
CA SER A 122 -15.69 15.75 -12.71
C SER A 122 -16.51 14.64 -13.35
N VAL A 123 -16.01 13.41 -13.33
CA VAL A 123 -16.73 12.23 -13.86
C VAL A 123 -17.99 11.96 -13.04
N TYR A 124 -17.90 12.03 -11.70
CA TYR A 124 -19.05 11.81 -10.82
C TYR A 124 -20.20 12.78 -11.08
N ARG A 125 -19.92 14.03 -11.45
CA ARG A 125 -20.97 15.00 -11.81
C ARG A 125 -21.77 14.59 -13.04
N THR A 126 -21.17 13.87 -13.99
CA THR A 126 -21.82 13.42 -15.22
C THR A 126 -22.47 12.05 -15.07
N THR A 127 -21.84 11.12 -14.34
CA THR A 127 -22.30 9.72 -14.26
C THR A 127 -23.04 9.37 -12.96
N GLN A 128 -23.02 10.27 -11.96
CA GLN A 128 -23.56 10.06 -10.60
C GLN A 128 -23.07 8.77 -9.91
N THR A 129 -21.93 8.22 -10.35
CA THR A 129 -21.37 6.98 -9.82
C THR A 129 -19.84 7.01 -9.84
N VAL A 130 -19.23 6.45 -8.81
CA VAL A 130 -17.76 6.29 -8.67
C VAL A 130 -17.27 4.88 -8.99
N ASP A 131 -18.17 4.03 -9.51
CA ASP A 131 -17.87 2.64 -9.88
C ASP A 131 -17.11 2.58 -11.21
N MET A 132 -15.87 2.08 -11.14
CA MET A 132 -14.98 1.95 -12.30
C MET A 132 -15.56 1.06 -13.40
N ASN A 133 -16.38 0.06 -13.05
CA ASN A 133 -16.94 -0.87 -14.05
C ASN A 133 -17.94 -0.18 -15.00
N LYS A 134 -18.48 0.97 -14.61
CA LYS A 134 -19.43 1.74 -15.43
C LYS A 134 -18.75 2.68 -16.41
N PHE A 135 -17.42 2.82 -16.36
CA PHE A 135 -16.65 3.68 -17.27
C PHE A 135 -16.17 2.97 -18.55
N ASN A 136 -16.90 1.95 -19.01
CA ASN A 136 -16.56 1.19 -20.22
C ASN A 136 -17.24 1.77 -21.49
N LEU A 137 -17.16 3.09 -21.67
CA LEU A 137 -17.86 3.81 -22.76
C LEU A 137 -17.14 3.69 -24.12
N LEU A 138 -15.86 3.31 -24.12
CA LEU A 138 -15.01 3.26 -25.31
C LEU A 138 -14.69 1.83 -25.77
N ARG A 139 -15.47 0.83 -25.33
CA ARG A 139 -15.28 -0.55 -25.78
C ARG A 139 -15.93 -0.72 -27.16
N TRP A 140 -15.09 -1.00 -28.16
CA TRP A 140 -15.53 -1.53 -29.45
C TRP A 140 -15.93 -3.00 -29.32
#